data_AF-A0A2V7PPQ5-F1
#
_entry.id   AF-A0A2V7PPQ5-F1
#
_cell.length_a   1.000
_cell.length_b   1.000
_cell.length_c   1.000
_cell.angle_alpha   90.00
_cell.angle_beta   90.00
_cell.angle_gamma   90.00
#
_symmetry.space_group_name_H-M   'P 1'
#
loop_
_entity.id
_entity.type
_entity.pdbx_description
1 polymer ?
#
loop_
_entity_poly.entity_id
_entity_poly.type
_entity_poly.pdbx_seq_one_letter_code
_entity_poly.pdbx_strand_id
1 'polypeptide(L)' 'MRRSLQAREVRCIVVAKDASQRAREKVVRLATALGVPQVEGPEAAELGARLGKPPVMVAGVRDAALADGIVRAGAAGQG' A
#
# COMPACT_ATOMS: atom_id res chain seq x y z
N MET A 1 10.19 3.81 -1.59
CA MET A 1 9.25 2.68 -1.57
C MET A 1 9.97 1.34 -1.36
N ARG A 2 10.61 0.76 -2.38
CA ARG A 2 11.34 -0.53 -2.29
C ARG A 2 12.37 -0.62 -1.14
N ARG A 3 13.17 0.43 -0.92
CA ARG A 3 14.16 0.50 0.17
C ARG A 3 13.51 0.46 1.58
N SER A 4 12.33 1.05 1.72
CA SER A 4 11.57 1.09 2.98
C SER A 4 10.90 -0.25 3.29
N LEU A 5 10.47 -0.98 2.27
CA LEU A 5 9.98 -2.36 2.40
C LEU A 5 11.10 -3.30 2.88
N GLN A 6 12.29 -3.18 2.28
CA GLN A 6 13.46 -3.98 2.68
C GLN A 6 13.95 -3.65 4.10
N ALA A 7 13.75 -2.41 4.57
CA ALA A 7 14.11 -1.98 5.91
C ALA A 7 13.15 -2.48 7.01
N ARG A 8 12.10 -3.26 6.68
CA ARG A 8 11.06 -3.72 7.63
C ARG A 8 10.33 -2.62 8.41
N GLU A 9 10.48 -1.37 8.00
CA GLU A 9 9.76 -0.24 8.60
C GLU A 9 8.29 -0.17 8.16
N VAL A 10 7.88 -0.94 7.14
CA VAL A 10 6.54 -0.90 6.57
C VAL A 10 5.67 -1.97 7.21
N ARG A 11 4.59 -1.53 7.86
CA ARG A 11 3.59 -2.37 8.54
C ARG A 11 2.47 -2.82 7.62
N CYS A 12 2.06 -2.01 6.64
CA CYS A 12 1.14 -2.40 5.58
C CYS A 12 1.41 -1.63 4.29
N ILE A 13 0.93 -2.16 3.16
CA ILE A 13 0.96 -1.46 1.87
C ILE A 13 -0.46 -1.18 1.37
N VAL A 14 -0.64 0.00 0.78
CA VAL A 14 -1.84 0.38 0.05
C VAL A 14 -1.51 0.40 -1.43
N VAL A 15 -2.21 -0.40 -2.22
CA VAL A 15 -2.01 -0.54 -3.66
C VAL A 15 -3.16 0.15 -4.37
N ALA A 16 -2.86 1.05 -5.30
CA ALA A 16 -3.89 1.70 -6.07
C ALA A 16 -4.69 0.69 -6.92
N LYS A 17 -6.00 0.90 -7.08
CA LYS A 17 -6.86 0.04 -7.94
C LYS A 17 -6.40 0.04 -9.41
N ASP A 18 -5.89 1.18 -9.90
CA ASP A 18 -5.38 1.35 -11.26
C ASP A 18 -3.87 1.02 -11.38
N ALA A 19 -3.26 0.42 -10.35
CA ALA A 19 -1.86 0.03 -10.44
C ALA A 19 -1.67 -1.04 -11.52
N SER A 20 -0.87 -0.74 -12.55
CA SER A 20 -0.60 -1.70 -13.63
C SER A 20 -0.06 -3.03 -13.09
N GLN A 21 -0.44 -4.14 -13.72
CA GLN A 21 -0.11 -5.50 -13.28
C GLN A 21 1.39 -5.72 -13.04
N ARG A 22 2.26 -5.15 -13.88
CA ARG A 22 3.73 -5.23 -13.68
C ARG A 22 4.20 -4.56 -12.38
N ALA A 23 3.59 -3.44 -12.00
CA ALA A 23 3.92 -2.73 -10.77
C ALA A 23 3.37 -3.47 -9.54
N ARG A 24 2.15 -4.02 -9.66
CA ARG A 24 1.55 -4.91 -8.67
C ARG A 24 2.43 -6.13 -8.45
N GLU A 25 2.79 -6.89 -9.48
CA GLU A 25 3.58 -8.13 -9.32
C GLU A 25 4.91 -7.93 -8.59
N LYS A 26 5.67 -6.87 -8.92
CA LYS A 26 6.95 -6.59 -8.26
C LYS A 26 6.80 -6.26 -6.79
N VAL A 27 5.78 -5.49 -6.43
CA VAL A 27 5.62 -4.98 -5.06
C VAL A 27 4.82 -5.95 -4.20
N VAL A 28 3.79 -6.58 -4.76
CA VAL A 28 3.00 -7.64 -4.13
C VAL A 28 3.88 -8.84 -3.81
N ARG A 29 4.70 -9.34 -4.76
CA ARG A 29 5.62 -10.45 -4.44
C ARG A 29 6.57 -10.12 -3.29
N LEU A 30 7.09 -8.90 -3.25
CA LEU A 30 7.99 -8.47 -2.18
C LEU A 30 7.23 -8.33 -0.85
N ALA A 31 6.04 -7.75 -0.84
CA ALA A 31 5.22 -7.61 0.36
C ALA A 31 4.77 -8.97 0.92
N THR A 32 4.31 -9.88 0.05
CA THR A 32 3.99 -11.27 0.41
C THR A 32 5.20 -12.00 0.97
N ALA A 33 6.37 -11.89 0.34
CA ALA A 33 7.60 -12.52 0.84
C ALA A 33 8.03 -11.96 2.21
N LEU A 34 7.67 -10.72 2.53
CA LEU A 34 7.95 -10.07 3.80
C LEU A 34 6.82 -10.24 4.84
N GLY A 35 5.70 -10.88 4.48
CA GLY A 35 4.53 -11.03 5.34
C GLY A 35 3.78 -9.72 5.62
N VAL A 36 3.92 -8.72 4.75
CA VAL A 36 3.30 -7.40 4.91
C VAL A 36 1.89 -7.41 4.32
N PRO A 37 0.84 -7.06 5.10
CA PRO A 37 -0.53 -7.02 4.61
C PRO A 37 -0.72 -5.97 3.51
N GLN A 38 -1.55 -6.33 2.53
CA GLN A 38 -1.89 -5.50 1.38
C GLN A 38 -3.35 -5.06 1.45
N VAL A 39 -3.59 -3.79 1.16
CA VAL A 39 -4.92 -3.19 1.10
C VAL A 39 -5.09 -2.54 -0.26
N GLU A 40 -6.21 -2.80 -0.93
CA GLU A 40 -6.55 -2.06 -2.15
C GLU A 40 -7.04 -0.66 -1.78
N GLY A 41 -6.51 0.33 -2.47
CA GLY A 41 -6.82 1.74 -2.29
C GLY A 41 -7.33 2.39 -3.58
N PRO A 42 -7.59 3.70 -3.54
CA PRO A 42 -8.10 4.47 -4.68
C PRO A 42 -7.07 4.55 -5.83
N GLU A 43 -7.41 5.30 -6.88
CA GLU A 43 -6.54 5.46 -8.06
C GLU A 43 -5.20 6.09 -7.69
N ALA A 44 -4.16 5.84 -8.49
CA ALA A 44 -2.81 6.30 -8.16
C ALA A 44 -2.75 7.84 -8.03
N ALA A 45 -3.51 8.56 -8.86
CA ALA A 45 -3.63 10.01 -8.80
C ALA A 45 -4.28 10.48 -7.49
N GLU A 46 -5.41 9.88 -7.10
CA GLU A 46 -6.12 10.18 -5.85
C GLU A 46 -5.27 9.80 -4.63
N LEU A 47 -4.63 8.63 -4.65
CA LEU A 47 -3.74 8.17 -3.58
C LEU A 47 -2.56 9.13 -3.41
N GLY A 48 -1.97 9.59 -4.51
CA GLY A 48 -0.94 10.62 -4.49
C GLY A 48 -1.46 11.95 -3.94
N ALA A 49 -2.59 12.44 -4.45
CA ALA A 49 -3.20 13.71 -4.06
C ALA A 49 -3.51 13.77 -2.56
N ARG A 50 -4.10 12.70 -2.00
CA ARG A 50 -4.38 12.58 -0.56
C ARG A 50 -3.12 12.55 0.30
N LEU A 51 -1.98 12.14 -0.27
CA LEU A 51 -0.68 12.14 0.38
C LEU A 51 0.12 13.43 0.11
N GLY A 52 -0.43 14.38 -0.65
CA GLY A 52 0.29 15.58 -1.09
C GLY A 52 1.49 15.26 -2.00
N LYS A 53 1.41 14.14 -2.74
CA LYS A 53 2.47 13.63 -3.60
C LYS A 53 1.98 13.46 -5.05
N PRO A 54 2.90 13.44 -6.04
CA PRO A 54 2.56 13.00 -7.38
C PRO A 54 1.96 11.59 -7.39
N PRO A 55 1.32 11.15 -8.47
CA PRO A 55 0.58 9.88 -8.53
C PRO A 55 1.38 8.69 -7.96
N VAL A 56 0.82 8.03 -6.95
CA VAL A 56 1.47 6.94 -6.23
C VAL A 56 0.75 5.63 -6.51
N MET A 57 1.44 4.68 -7.15
CA MET A 57 0.86 3.35 -7.40
C MET A 57 0.82 2.46 -6.15
N VAL A 58 1.80 2.60 -5.25
CA VAL A 58 1.85 1.87 -3.98
C VAL A 58 2.39 2.78 -2.89
N ALA A 59 1.67 2.87 -1.77
CA ALA A 59 2.07 3.61 -0.58
C ALA A 59 2.36 2.63 0.58
N GLY A 60 3.45 2.88 1.29
CA GLY A 60 3.89 2.04 2.42
C GLY A 60 3.62 2.78 3.73
N VAL A 61 2.86 2.16 4.61
CA VAL A 61 2.50 2.71 5.91
C VAL A 61 3.48 2.18 6.95
N ARG A 62 4.14 3.08 7.67
CA ARG A 62 5.12 2.72 8.70
C ARG A 62 4.53 2.77 10.11
N ASP A 63 3.57 3.66 10.31
CA ASP A 63 2.88 3.85 11.57
C ASP A 63 1.96 2.67 11.87
N ALA A 64 2.05 2.11 13.07
CA ALA A 64 1.31 0.90 13.44
C ALA A 64 -0.19 1.17 13.65
N ALA A 65 -0.55 2.32 14.23
CA ALA A 65 -1.94 2.68 14.47
C ALA A 65 -2.66 3.00 13.16
N LEU A 66 -1.99 3.74 12.26
CA LEU A 66 -2.51 4.00 10.93
C LEU A 66 -2.61 2.72 10.10
N ALA A 67 -1.62 1.82 10.20
CA ALA A 67 -1.66 0.53 9.51
C ALA A 67 -2.83 -0.34 9.98
N ASP A 68 -3.06 -0.44 11.30
CA ASP A 68 -4.20 -1.18 11.85
C ASP A 68 -5.53 -0.58 11.39
N GLY A 69 -5.65 0.75 11.44
CA GLY A 69 -6.83 1.47 10.95
C GLY A 69 -7.09 1.23 9.45
N ILE A 70 -6.05 1.26 8.62
CA ILE A 70 -6.17 1.01 7.16
C ILE A 70 -6.51 -0.44 6.87
N VAL A 71 -5.92 -1.40 7.59
CA VAL A 71 -6.23 -2.83 7.42
C VAL A 71 -7.67 -3.11 7.84
N ARG A 72 -8.13 -2.55 8.97
CA ARG A 72 -9.53 -2.63 9.39
C ARG A 72 -10.48 -1.96 8.40
N ALA A 73 -10.15 -0.76 7.93
CA ALA A 73 -10.99 -0.02 6.98
C ALA A 73 -11.03 -0.70 5.60
N GLY A 74 -9.90 -1.24 5.13
CA GLY A 74 -9.81 -2.02 3.90
C GLY A 74 -10.51 -3.37 3.99
N ALA A 75 -10.57 -3.98 5.18
CA ALA A 75 -11.41 -5.14 5.44
C ALA A 75 -12.90 -4.79 5.50
N ALA A 76 -13.25 -3.60 6.01
CA ALA A 76 -14.63 -3.13 6.15
C ALA A 76 -15.24 -2.58 4.84
N GLY A 77 -14.42 -2.12 3.89
CA GLY A 77 -14.87 -1.59 2.58
C GLY A 77 -15.20 -2.66 1.52
N GLN A 78 -15.31 -3.93 1.91
CA GLN A 78 -15.71 -5.06 1.05
C GLN A 78 -17.17 -5.51 1.34
N GLY A 79 -17.98 -4.63 1.90
CA GLY A 79 -19.41 -4.83 2.17
C GLY A 79 -20.30 -4.01 1.26
#